data_AF-A0A7S0D330-F1
#
_entry.id   AF-A0A7S0D330-F1
#
_cell.length_a   1.000
_cell.length_b   1.000
_cell.length_c   1.000
_cell.angle_alpha   90.00
_cell.angle_beta   90.00
_cell.angle_gamma   90.00
#
_symmetry.space_group_name_H-M   'P 1'
#
loop_
_entity.id
_entity.type
_entity.pdbx_description
1 polymer ?
#
loop_
_entity_poly.entity_id
_entity_poly.type
_entity_poly.pdbx_seq_one_letter_code
_entity_poly.pdbx_strand_id
1 'polypeptide(L)'
;SVQEGRAEKALRKQMEREKKKKEKELEKELKRKNRQKEKEEKAREKAKNKEEKRLMRTISKQTTKYNNGTIWFKEIRVVMDGRLNPLFQNAIKRILQKAKVEIKVTRLSYPNMITFEKVKDRIFAIRAPDDVAKRIDKIGNKWSSFNRVTILCYHAETFLEHVNGTMRDQVARILRNTPNTRVNITVIGLDERLLRKHAPLPAHYSIRTYQDVQEYLSGIHISSFGKQRGFLLATPNALGDYIMRFTKGASGMDHLKRSDKIALSRCDLYKGEARTF
;
A
#
# COMPACT_ATOMS: atom_id res chain seq x y z
N SER A 1 -17.21 82.74 -42.01
CA SER A 1 -18.33 83.33 -41.24
C SER A 1 -18.54 82.56 -39.93
N VAL A 2 -19.16 83.15 -38.89
CA VAL A 2 -19.47 82.45 -37.61
C VAL A 2 -20.37 81.21 -37.84
N GLN A 3 -21.06 81.12 -38.97
CA GLN A 3 -21.90 79.99 -39.37
C GLN A 3 -21.09 78.78 -39.87
N GLU A 4 -19.98 78.99 -40.60
CA GLU A 4 -19.12 77.90 -41.09
C GLU A 4 -18.42 77.16 -39.93
N GLY A 5 -17.95 77.90 -38.91
CA GLY A 5 -17.35 77.29 -37.72
C GLY A 5 -18.33 76.49 -36.84
N ARG A 6 -19.64 76.81 -36.88
CA ARG A 6 -20.69 76.04 -36.19
C ARG A 6 -21.01 74.74 -36.92
N ALA A 7 -21.01 74.76 -38.26
CA ALA A 7 -21.22 73.57 -39.08
C ALA A 7 -20.07 72.56 -38.94
N GLU A 8 -18.82 73.01 -38.94
CA GLU A 8 -17.64 72.15 -38.76
C GLU A 8 -17.59 71.50 -37.37
N LYS A 9 -17.97 72.25 -36.32
CA LYS A 9 -18.06 71.73 -34.95
C LYS A 9 -19.17 70.69 -34.79
N ALA A 10 -20.28 70.82 -35.51
CA ALA A 10 -21.37 69.84 -35.52
C ALA A 10 -20.93 68.55 -36.24
N LEU A 11 -20.25 68.66 -37.39
CA LEU A 11 -19.71 67.54 -38.16
C LEU A 11 -18.67 66.73 -37.36
N ARG A 12 -17.72 67.40 -36.69
CA ARG A 12 -16.75 66.73 -35.80
C ARG A 12 -17.46 65.96 -34.66
N LYS A 13 -18.47 66.58 -34.04
CA LYS A 13 -19.23 65.94 -32.95
C LYS A 13 -20.05 64.74 -33.43
N GLN A 14 -20.53 64.77 -34.68
CA GLN A 14 -21.23 63.65 -35.30
C GLN A 14 -20.28 62.48 -35.62
N MET A 15 -19.12 62.76 -36.22
CA MET A 15 -18.10 61.74 -36.50
C MET A 15 -17.56 61.10 -35.21
N GLU A 16 -17.34 61.88 -34.14
CA GLU A 16 -16.88 61.36 -32.85
C GLU A 16 -17.93 60.45 -32.20
N ARG A 17 -19.23 60.78 -32.34
CA ARG A 17 -20.34 59.92 -31.88
C ARG A 17 -20.41 58.62 -32.66
N GLU A 18 -20.20 58.66 -33.98
CA GLU A 18 -20.22 57.48 -34.83
C GLU A 18 -19.02 56.57 -34.56
N LYS A 19 -17.83 57.15 -34.34
CA LYS A 19 -16.62 56.40 -33.95
C LYS A 19 -16.81 55.70 -32.60
N LYS A 20 -17.32 56.40 -31.58
CA LYS A 20 -17.65 55.80 -30.27
C LYS A 20 -18.73 54.72 -30.37
N LYS A 21 -19.68 54.84 -31.31
CA LYS A 21 -20.70 53.82 -31.56
C LYS A 21 -20.08 52.55 -32.15
N LYS A 22 -19.22 52.68 -33.16
CA LYS A 22 -18.49 51.56 -33.78
C LYS A 22 -17.54 50.87 -32.80
N GLU A 23 -16.82 51.63 -31.97
CA GLU A 23 -15.96 51.08 -30.92
C GLU A 23 -16.75 50.26 -29.88
N LYS A 24 -17.90 50.76 -29.41
CA LYS A 24 -18.77 50.01 -28.49
C LYS A 24 -19.37 48.76 -29.12
N GLU A 25 -19.65 48.79 -30.41
CA GLU A 25 -20.20 47.65 -31.15
C GLU A 25 -19.15 46.55 -31.32
N LEU A 26 -17.92 46.92 -31.68
CA LEU A 26 -16.76 46.03 -31.72
C LEU A 26 -16.46 45.42 -30.34
N GLU A 27 -16.50 46.22 -29.27
CA GLU A 27 -16.26 45.72 -27.91
C GLU A 27 -17.31 44.68 -27.48
N LYS A 28 -18.59 44.91 -27.83
CA LYS A 28 -19.67 43.96 -27.57
C LYS A 28 -19.50 42.66 -28.37
N GLU A 29 -19.09 42.76 -29.63
CA GLU A 29 -18.84 41.59 -30.48
C GLU A 29 -17.65 40.76 -29.96
N LEU A 30 -16.57 41.42 -29.56
CA LEU A 30 -15.38 40.76 -29.00
C LEU A 30 -15.72 40.04 -27.68
N LYS A 31 -16.50 40.68 -26.81
CA LYS A 31 -17.02 40.06 -25.57
C LYS A 31 -17.91 38.85 -25.86
N ARG A 32 -18.72 38.86 -26.92
CA ARG A 32 -19.54 37.71 -27.34
C ARG A 32 -18.67 36.55 -27.83
N LYS A 33 -17.68 36.82 -28.69
CA LYS A 33 -16.74 35.79 -29.21
C LYS A 33 -15.93 35.15 -28.08
N ASN A 34 -15.44 35.93 -27.12
CA ASN A 34 -14.68 35.39 -25.99
C ASN A 34 -15.53 34.50 -25.07
N ARG A 35 -16.78 34.91 -24.78
CA ARG A 35 -17.72 34.08 -24.01
C ARG A 35 -18.08 32.77 -24.71
N GLN A 36 -18.13 32.76 -26.04
CA GLN A 36 -18.41 31.56 -26.81
C GLN A 36 -17.23 30.58 -26.78
N LYS A 37 -15.99 31.07 -26.97
CA LYS A 37 -14.78 30.25 -26.85
C LYS A 37 -14.64 29.62 -25.46
N GLU A 38 -14.88 30.39 -24.39
CA GLU A 38 -14.79 29.87 -23.02
C GLU A 38 -15.83 28.76 -22.74
N LYS A 39 -17.03 28.89 -23.31
CA LYS A 39 -18.08 27.85 -23.21
C LYS A 39 -17.69 26.58 -23.98
N GLU A 40 -17.13 26.72 -25.19
CA GLU A 40 -16.67 25.59 -25.99
C GLU A 40 -15.51 24.85 -25.32
N GLU A 41 -14.57 25.59 -24.73
CA GLU A 41 -13.42 25.01 -24.02
C GLU A 41 -13.87 24.23 -22.76
N LYS A 42 -14.74 24.82 -21.93
CA LYS A 42 -15.33 24.12 -20.78
C LYS A 42 -16.15 22.89 -21.20
N ALA A 43 -16.82 22.93 -22.34
CA ALA A 43 -17.56 21.79 -22.87
C ALA A 43 -16.63 20.66 -23.33
N ARG A 44 -15.54 20.99 -24.03
CA ARG A 44 -14.50 20.03 -24.44
C ARG A 44 -13.83 19.38 -23.23
N GLU A 45 -13.49 20.15 -22.20
CA GLU A 45 -12.88 19.62 -20.98
C GLU A 45 -13.84 18.70 -20.21
N LYS A 46 -15.13 19.06 -20.11
CA LYS A 46 -16.16 18.19 -19.53
C LYS A 46 -16.36 16.89 -20.33
N ALA A 47 -16.30 16.96 -21.66
CA ALA A 47 -16.41 15.77 -22.52
C ALA A 47 -15.21 14.83 -22.31
N LYS A 48 -13.99 15.38 -22.29
CA LYS A 48 -12.75 14.63 -22.01
C LYS A 48 -12.79 13.94 -20.64
N ASN A 49 -13.20 14.67 -19.60
CA ASN A 49 -13.37 14.11 -18.25
C ASN A 49 -14.45 13.02 -18.18
N LYS A 50 -15.54 13.15 -18.95
CA LYS A 50 -16.62 12.15 -19.00
C LYS A 50 -16.16 10.88 -19.71
N GLU A 51 -15.38 11.01 -20.77
CA GLU A 51 -14.79 9.91 -21.52
C GLU A 51 -13.74 9.16 -20.71
N GLU A 52 -12.85 9.86 -20.02
CA GLU A 52 -11.88 9.28 -19.09
C GLU A 52 -12.57 8.50 -17.95
N LYS A 53 -13.63 9.08 -17.36
CA LYS A 53 -14.45 8.37 -16.36
C LYS A 53 -15.16 7.14 -16.93
N ARG A 54 -15.61 7.18 -18.19
CA ARG A 54 -16.21 6.02 -18.88
C ARG A 54 -15.17 4.93 -19.10
N LEU A 55 -13.98 5.27 -19.58
CA LEU A 55 -12.87 4.34 -19.80
C LEU A 55 -12.50 3.64 -18.49
N MET A 56 -12.33 4.40 -17.41
CA MET A 56 -12.05 3.87 -16.07
C MET A 56 -13.14 2.90 -15.57
N ARG A 57 -14.42 3.19 -15.84
CA ARG A 57 -15.54 2.29 -15.50
C ARG A 57 -15.55 1.01 -16.35
N THR A 58 -15.24 1.09 -17.64
CA THR A 58 -15.18 -0.06 -18.54
C THR A 58 -14.01 -0.97 -18.17
N ILE A 59 -12.84 -0.40 -17.88
CA ILE A 59 -11.68 -1.12 -17.35
C ILE A 59 -12.06 -1.80 -16.04
N SER A 60 -12.69 -1.08 -15.11
CA SER A 60 -13.17 -1.67 -13.84
C SER A 60 -14.13 -2.85 -14.04
N LYS A 61 -15.07 -2.77 -15.00
CA LYS A 61 -15.99 -3.88 -15.34
C LYS A 61 -15.32 -5.05 -16.05
N GLN A 62 -14.34 -4.83 -16.92
CA GLN A 62 -13.58 -5.93 -17.54
C GLN A 62 -12.67 -6.63 -16.52
N THR A 63 -12.17 -5.89 -15.53
CA THR A 63 -11.28 -6.47 -14.49
C THR A 63 -12.00 -7.36 -13.48
N THR A 64 -13.32 -7.22 -13.35
CA THR A 64 -14.14 -8.15 -12.57
C THR A 64 -14.42 -9.46 -13.31
N LYS A 65 -14.30 -9.51 -14.65
CA LYS A 65 -14.52 -10.72 -15.45
C LYS A 65 -13.27 -11.60 -15.67
N TYR A 66 -12.06 -11.09 -15.44
CA TYR A 66 -10.80 -11.77 -15.81
C TYR A 66 -9.92 -12.29 -14.66
N ASN A 67 -10.38 -12.27 -13.41
CA ASN A 67 -9.52 -12.58 -12.26
C ASN A 67 -9.64 -14.03 -11.75
N ASN A 68 -9.18 -14.98 -12.56
CA ASN A 68 -8.77 -16.30 -12.07
C ASN A 68 -7.35 -16.20 -11.45
N GLY A 69 -7.25 -15.80 -10.18
CA GLY A 69 -6.18 -16.17 -9.22
C GLY A 69 -4.71 -15.75 -9.44
N THR A 70 -4.20 -15.57 -10.67
CA THR A 70 -2.75 -15.49 -10.95
C THR A 70 -2.17 -14.08 -11.10
N ILE A 71 -3.01 -13.07 -11.38
CA ILE A 71 -2.55 -11.69 -11.66
C ILE A 71 -2.10 -10.95 -10.39
N TRP A 72 -2.66 -11.33 -9.24
CA TRP A 72 -2.57 -10.62 -7.95
C TRP A 72 -1.15 -10.62 -7.35
N PHE A 73 -0.36 -11.67 -7.59
CA PHE A 73 1.00 -11.81 -7.01
C PHE A 73 2.05 -10.91 -7.65
N LYS A 74 1.79 -10.38 -8.84
CA LYS A 74 2.73 -9.49 -9.55
C LYS A 74 2.75 -8.07 -8.96
N GLU A 75 1.83 -7.72 -8.08
CA GLU A 75 1.74 -6.38 -7.50
C GLU A 75 2.47 -6.25 -6.16
N ILE A 76 2.84 -7.37 -5.53
CA ILE A 76 3.45 -7.41 -4.21
C ILE A 76 4.79 -8.12 -4.27
N ARG A 77 5.76 -7.51 -3.59
CA ARG A 77 7.09 -8.07 -3.36
C ARG A 77 7.26 -8.27 -1.86
N VAL A 78 7.77 -9.44 -1.48
CA VAL A 78 8.16 -9.73 -0.11
C VAL A 78 9.62 -9.31 0.08
N VAL A 79 9.88 -8.49 1.10
CA VAL A 79 11.22 -8.02 1.44
C VAL A 79 11.65 -8.66 2.75
N MET A 80 12.72 -9.44 2.72
CA MET A 80 13.26 -10.13 3.90
C MET A 80 14.58 -9.49 4.33
N ASP A 81 14.79 -9.36 5.64
CA ASP A 81 16.08 -8.96 6.19
C ASP A 81 17.15 -10.02 5.89
N GLY A 82 18.33 -9.59 5.45
CA GLY A 82 19.45 -10.50 5.14
C GLY A 82 19.96 -11.31 6.33
N ARG A 83 19.70 -10.87 7.58
CA ARG A 83 20.08 -11.60 8.81
C ARG A 83 18.98 -12.55 9.29
N LEU A 84 17.86 -12.64 8.58
CA LEU A 84 16.82 -13.63 8.88
C LEU A 84 17.42 -15.04 8.82
N ASN A 85 17.06 -15.91 9.76
CA ASN A 85 17.56 -17.30 9.81
C ASN A 85 17.47 -17.98 8.41
N PRO A 86 18.55 -18.61 7.91
CA PRO A 86 18.57 -19.23 6.58
C PRO A 86 17.47 -20.27 6.34
N LEU A 87 17.08 -21.04 7.37
CA LEU A 87 16.00 -22.02 7.27
C LEU A 87 14.66 -21.34 6.99
N PHE A 88 14.42 -20.18 7.60
CA PHE A 88 13.22 -19.38 7.37
C PHE A 88 13.23 -18.80 5.96
N GLN A 89 14.35 -18.20 5.55
CA GLN A 89 14.51 -17.68 4.19
C GLN A 89 14.24 -18.75 3.13
N ASN A 90 14.79 -19.95 3.30
CA ASN A 90 14.64 -21.05 2.34
C ASN A 90 13.20 -21.55 2.28
N ALA A 91 12.54 -21.73 3.43
CA ALA A 91 11.15 -22.14 3.48
C ALA A 91 10.21 -21.11 2.80
N ILE A 92 10.43 -19.82 3.07
CA ILE A 92 9.69 -18.72 2.44
C ILE A 92 9.95 -18.69 0.93
N LYS A 93 11.22 -18.72 0.50
CA LYS A 93 11.60 -18.72 -0.93
C LYS A 93 10.93 -19.85 -1.68
N ARG A 94 11.00 -21.08 -1.16
CA ARG A 94 10.41 -22.27 -1.80
C ARG A 94 8.91 -22.13 -2.03
N ILE A 95 8.18 -21.57 -1.07
CA ILE A 95 6.72 -21.41 -1.17
C ILE A 95 6.36 -20.22 -2.06
N LEU A 96 7.02 -19.08 -1.90
CA LEU A 96 6.76 -17.86 -2.66
C LEU A 96 7.15 -17.98 -4.14
N GLN A 97 8.25 -18.65 -4.46
CA GLN A 97 8.70 -18.89 -5.84
C GLN A 97 7.69 -19.74 -6.62
N LYS A 98 7.07 -20.76 -5.99
CA LYS A 98 6.02 -21.57 -6.62
C LYS A 98 4.82 -20.73 -7.07
N ALA A 99 4.49 -19.66 -6.34
CA ALA A 99 3.40 -18.74 -6.71
C ALA A 99 3.87 -17.54 -7.53
N LYS A 100 5.13 -17.53 -8.00
CA LYS A 100 5.72 -16.43 -8.79
C LYS A 100 5.65 -15.07 -8.08
N VAL A 101 5.75 -15.05 -6.75
CA VAL A 101 5.85 -13.83 -5.95
C VAL A 101 7.30 -13.32 -6.00
N GLU A 102 7.47 -12.02 -6.18
CA GLU A 102 8.80 -11.41 -6.19
C GLU A 102 9.37 -11.32 -4.76
N ILE A 103 10.64 -11.66 -4.61
CA ILE A 103 11.32 -11.71 -3.31
C ILE A 103 12.58 -10.86 -3.40
N LYS A 104 12.76 -9.97 -2.44
CA LYS A 104 13.98 -9.17 -2.26
C LYS A 104 14.59 -9.49 -0.91
N VAL A 105 15.87 -9.84 -0.91
CA VAL A 105 16.66 -9.99 0.32
C VAL A 105 17.55 -8.77 0.43
N THR A 106 17.43 -8.01 1.52
CA THR A 106 18.21 -6.79 1.73
C THR A 106 18.39 -6.55 3.23
N ARG A 107 19.28 -5.65 3.62
CA ARG A 107 19.40 -5.27 5.03
C ARG A 107 18.26 -4.32 5.38
N LEU A 108 17.39 -4.75 6.29
CA LEU A 108 16.31 -3.94 6.81
C LEU A 108 16.71 -3.25 8.12
N SER A 109 15.91 -2.28 8.56
CA SER A 109 16.17 -1.49 9.77
C SER A 109 16.29 -2.33 11.04
N TYR A 110 15.58 -3.46 11.10
CA TYR A 110 15.58 -4.38 12.22
C TYR A 110 15.91 -5.80 11.76
N PRO A 111 16.68 -6.57 12.55
CA PRO A 111 17.01 -7.95 12.23
C PRO A 111 15.76 -8.83 12.25
N ASN A 112 15.81 -9.96 11.53
CA ASN A 112 14.74 -10.96 11.51
C ASN A 112 13.39 -10.44 11.03
N MET A 113 13.41 -9.34 10.28
CA MET A 113 12.22 -8.63 9.84
C MET A 113 11.83 -9.04 8.43
N ILE A 114 10.52 -9.09 8.18
CA ILE A 114 9.93 -9.24 6.86
C ILE A 114 8.91 -8.13 6.67
N THR A 115 8.99 -7.44 5.54
CA THR A 115 8.06 -6.39 5.13
C THR A 115 7.57 -6.64 3.71
N PHE A 116 6.64 -5.81 3.26
CA PHE A 116 6.00 -5.95 1.95
C PHE A 116 6.10 -4.62 1.19
N GLU A 117 6.46 -4.71 -0.08
CA GLU A 117 6.41 -3.59 -1.03
C GLU A 117 5.26 -3.83 -2.01
N LYS A 118 4.51 -2.78 -2.34
CA LYS A 118 3.52 -2.78 -3.42
C LYS A 118 3.97 -1.84 -4.52
N VAL A 119 3.76 -2.21 -5.77
CA VAL A 119 4.06 -1.33 -6.91
C VAL A 119 3.10 -0.14 -6.90
N LYS A 120 3.63 1.09 -6.92
CA LYS A 120 2.83 2.33 -6.90
C LYS A 120 2.02 2.51 -8.19
N ASP A 121 2.61 2.18 -9.33
CA ASP A 121 2.15 2.64 -10.64
C ASP A 121 1.61 1.51 -11.55
N ARG A 122 1.49 0.28 -11.04
CA ARG A 122 1.13 -0.90 -11.87
C ARG A 122 -0.34 -1.07 -12.22
N ILE A 123 -1.20 -0.14 -11.83
CA ILE A 123 -2.60 -0.12 -12.30
C ILE A 123 -2.66 -0.08 -13.84
N PHE A 124 -1.60 0.37 -14.51
CA PHE A 124 -1.52 0.44 -15.98
C PHE A 124 -0.77 -0.69 -16.68
N ALA A 125 0.25 -1.33 -16.08
CA ALA A 125 1.16 -2.20 -16.84
C ALA A 125 0.71 -3.67 -16.95
N ILE A 126 0.01 -4.20 -15.94
CA ILE A 126 -0.36 -5.62 -15.92
C ILE A 126 -1.53 -5.93 -16.90
N ARG A 127 -2.18 -4.89 -17.42
CA ARG A 127 -3.38 -4.97 -18.27
C ARG A 127 -3.20 -4.34 -19.65
N ALA A 128 -2.00 -3.87 -19.97
CA ALA A 128 -1.73 -3.24 -21.25
C ALA A 128 -1.23 -4.30 -22.27
N PRO A 129 -1.50 -4.11 -23.57
CA PRO A 129 -0.91 -4.92 -24.63
C PRO A 129 0.62 -5.03 -24.46
N ASP A 130 1.22 -6.14 -24.90
CA ASP A 130 2.63 -6.48 -24.66
C ASP A 130 3.61 -5.33 -24.98
N ASP A 131 3.26 -4.49 -25.94
CA ASP A 131 4.04 -3.34 -26.41
C ASP A 131 4.12 -2.22 -25.36
N VAL A 132 3.05 -2.02 -24.60
CA VAL A 132 2.94 -1.03 -23.53
C VAL A 132 3.56 -1.56 -22.24
N ALA A 133 3.41 -2.85 -21.95
CA ALA A 133 4.09 -3.51 -20.83
C ALA A 133 5.63 -3.39 -20.96
N LYS A 134 6.18 -3.62 -22.17
CA LYS A 134 7.62 -3.43 -22.47
C LYS A 134 8.08 -1.97 -22.31
N ARG A 135 7.23 -0.99 -22.62
CA ARG A 135 7.53 0.44 -22.42
C ARG A 135 7.51 0.84 -20.94
N ILE A 136 6.60 0.28 -20.14
CA ILE A 136 6.54 0.55 -18.70
C ILE A 136 7.70 -0.13 -17.95
N ASP A 137 8.12 -1.33 -18.36
CA ASP A 137 9.31 -1.97 -17.80
C ASP A 137 10.59 -1.13 -18.00
N LYS A 138 10.67 -0.31 -19.07
CA LYS A 138 11.76 0.68 -19.26
C LYS A 138 11.73 1.86 -18.28
N ILE A 139 10.56 2.21 -17.74
CA ILE A 139 10.39 3.31 -16.76
C ILE A 139 10.75 2.83 -15.34
N GLY A 140 10.80 1.52 -15.14
CA GLY A 140 11.08 0.88 -13.86
C GLY A 140 9.84 0.87 -12.95
N ASN A 141 9.53 -0.29 -12.38
CA ASN A 141 8.47 -0.39 -11.39
C ASN A 141 8.90 0.36 -10.12
N LYS A 142 8.27 1.50 -9.81
CA LYS A 142 8.47 2.18 -8.53
C LYS A 142 7.75 1.39 -7.44
N TRP A 143 8.55 0.70 -6.62
CA TRP A 143 8.07 0.00 -5.44
C TRP A 143 7.91 0.98 -4.30
N SER A 144 6.84 0.80 -3.53
CA SER A 144 6.61 1.57 -2.32
C SER A 144 6.35 0.64 -1.16
N SER A 145 6.87 1.00 0.00
CA SER A 145 6.63 0.23 1.22
C SER A 145 5.14 0.23 1.53
N PHE A 146 4.57 -0.97 1.60
CA PHE A 146 3.22 -1.19 2.05
C PHE A 146 3.26 -1.36 3.57
N ASN A 147 3.49 -0.24 4.28
CA ASN A 147 3.72 -0.16 5.74
C ASN A 147 2.46 -0.44 6.57
N ARG A 148 1.79 -1.57 6.33
CA ARG A 148 0.65 -2.00 7.14
C ARG A 148 1.00 -3.13 8.08
N VAL A 149 1.95 -3.99 7.70
CA VAL A 149 2.35 -5.13 8.53
C VAL A 149 3.84 -5.37 8.38
N THR A 150 4.48 -5.51 9.54
CA THR A 150 5.86 -5.93 9.72
C THR A 150 5.85 -7.24 10.49
N ILE A 151 6.58 -8.24 10.02
CA ILE A 151 6.66 -9.54 10.66
C ILE A 151 8.07 -9.71 11.23
N LEU A 152 8.16 -10.01 12.52
CA LEU A 152 9.41 -10.36 13.20
C LEU A 152 9.43 -11.86 13.44
N CYS A 153 10.47 -12.55 12.95
CA CYS A 153 10.55 -14.00 13.01
C CYS A 153 11.66 -14.44 13.96
N TYR A 154 11.31 -15.18 15.01
CA TYR A 154 12.29 -15.70 15.96
C TYR A 154 12.30 -17.22 15.94
N HIS A 155 13.50 -17.81 15.96
CA HIS A 155 13.64 -19.18 16.41
C HIS A 155 13.30 -19.25 17.90
N ALA A 156 12.66 -20.33 18.35
CA ALA A 156 12.21 -20.46 19.73
C ALA A 156 13.34 -20.24 20.76
N GLU A 157 14.53 -20.79 20.52
CA GLU A 157 15.69 -20.60 21.40
C GLU A 157 16.10 -19.12 21.51
N THR A 158 16.26 -18.44 20.37
CA THR A 158 16.57 -17.00 20.35
C THR A 158 15.45 -16.17 20.98
N PHE A 159 14.19 -16.55 20.78
CA PHE A 159 13.06 -15.88 21.42
C PHE A 159 13.16 -15.95 22.95
N LEU A 160 13.41 -17.15 23.51
CA LEU A 160 13.49 -17.35 24.96
C LEU A 160 14.63 -16.54 25.60
N GLU A 161 15.73 -16.31 24.88
CA GLU A 161 16.81 -15.42 25.32
C GLU A 161 16.40 -13.93 25.33
N HIS A 162 15.49 -13.52 24.43
CA HIS A 162 15.08 -12.13 24.22
C HIS A 162 13.82 -11.72 25.01
N VAL A 163 13.18 -12.66 25.70
CA VAL A 163 11.97 -12.42 26.51
C VAL A 163 12.22 -11.41 27.64
N ASN A 164 13.47 -11.29 28.11
CA ASN A 164 13.91 -10.35 29.15
C ASN A 164 14.09 -8.89 28.65
N GLY A 165 13.08 -8.34 27.96
CA GLY A 165 12.95 -6.90 27.70
C GLY A 165 13.39 -6.39 26.32
N THR A 166 14.38 -7.03 25.68
CA THR A 166 14.93 -6.57 24.39
C THR A 166 13.90 -6.59 23.26
N MET A 167 13.00 -7.57 23.24
CA MET A 167 11.97 -7.65 22.20
C MET A 167 10.89 -6.56 22.37
N ARG A 168 10.48 -6.26 23.60
CA ARG A 168 9.49 -5.19 23.85
C ARG A 168 10.02 -3.84 23.36
N ASP A 169 11.29 -3.56 23.63
CA ASP A 169 11.95 -2.35 23.17
C ASP A 169 12.10 -2.30 21.64
N GLN A 170 12.43 -3.44 21.01
CA GLN A 170 12.50 -3.53 19.56
C GLN A 170 11.13 -3.22 18.92
N VAL A 171 10.05 -3.80 19.46
CA VAL A 171 8.70 -3.56 18.96
C VAL A 171 8.26 -2.11 19.21
N ALA A 172 8.59 -1.55 20.38
CA ALA A 172 8.33 -0.14 20.68
C ALA A 172 9.00 0.80 19.67
N ARG A 173 10.28 0.53 19.34
CA ARG A 173 11.04 1.31 18.36
C ARG A 173 10.45 1.20 16.95
N ILE A 174 10.04 0.00 16.53
CA ILE A 174 9.37 -0.20 15.23
C ILE A 174 8.09 0.64 15.16
N LEU A 175 7.22 0.52 16.16
CA LEU A 175 5.94 1.24 16.19
C LEU A 175 6.12 2.75 16.23
N ARG A 176 7.15 3.25 16.93
CA ARG A 176 7.49 4.68 16.95
C ARG A 176 7.95 5.18 15.58
N ASN A 177 8.80 4.41 14.89
CA ASN A 177 9.39 4.83 13.62
C ASN A 177 8.49 4.56 12.40
N THR A 178 7.52 3.67 12.54
CA THR A 178 6.58 3.30 11.47
C THR A 178 5.13 3.38 11.96
N PRO A 179 4.61 4.61 12.19
CA PRO A 179 3.25 4.79 12.68
C PRO A 179 2.23 4.15 11.71
N ASN A 180 1.14 3.62 12.27
CA ASN A 180 0.11 2.85 11.55
C ASN A 180 0.54 1.46 11.02
N THR A 181 1.71 0.97 11.42
CA THR A 181 2.15 -0.39 11.11
C THR A 181 1.67 -1.37 12.18
N ARG A 182 1.29 -2.58 11.77
CA ARG A 182 1.05 -3.70 12.67
C ARG A 182 2.31 -4.54 12.80
N VAL A 183 2.65 -4.95 14.01
CA VAL A 183 3.82 -5.83 14.23
C VAL A 183 3.34 -7.22 14.59
N ASN A 184 3.71 -8.21 13.77
CA ASN A 184 3.40 -9.61 14.00
C ASN A 184 4.68 -10.33 14.44
N ILE A 185 4.74 -10.75 15.69
CA ILE A 185 5.84 -11.51 16.26
C ILE A 185 5.55 -12.99 16.02
N THR A 186 6.46 -13.69 15.36
CA THR A 186 6.28 -15.08 14.96
C THR A 186 7.42 -15.91 15.53
N VAL A 187 7.10 -16.82 16.46
CA VAL A 187 8.06 -17.72 17.09
C VAL A 187 7.93 -19.10 16.44
N ILE A 188 9.05 -19.65 15.97
CA ILE A 188 9.09 -20.89 15.20
C ILE A 188 9.88 -21.97 15.95
N GLY A 189 9.33 -23.18 15.99
CA GLY A 189 10.02 -24.36 16.51
C GLY A 189 10.02 -24.47 18.04
N LEU A 190 8.93 -24.03 18.69
CA LEU A 190 8.81 -24.13 20.15
C LEU A 190 8.46 -25.57 20.57
N ASP A 191 9.33 -26.15 21.39
CA ASP A 191 9.30 -27.53 21.90
C ASP A 191 9.32 -27.50 23.45
N GLU A 192 8.61 -28.43 24.10
CA GLU A 192 8.68 -28.67 25.55
C GLU A 192 10.11 -28.85 26.09
N ARG A 193 10.98 -29.54 25.35
CA ARG A 193 12.38 -29.74 25.75
C ARG A 193 13.13 -28.41 25.84
N LEU A 194 12.89 -27.49 24.89
CA LEU A 194 13.45 -26.14 24.91
C LEU A 194 12.92 -25.35 26.12
N LEU A 195 11.61 -25.44 26.38
CA LEU A 195 11.01 -24.79 27.55
C LEU A 195 11.63 -25.30 28.87
N ARG A 196 11.84 -26.62 29.02
CA ARG A 196 12.49 -27.21 30.20
C ARG A 196 13.94 -26.78 30.36
N LYS A 197 14.70 -26.67 29.25
CA LYS A 197 16.09 -26.19 29.25
C LYS A 197 16.21 -24.74 29.72
N HIS A 198 15.24 -23.88 29.37
CA HIS A 198 15.24 -22.45 29.70
C HIS A 198 14.44 -22.08 30.96
N ALA A 199 13.72 -23.03 31.57
CA ALA A 199 12.98 -22.87 32.81
C ALA A 199 13.79 -22.45 34.07
N PRO A 200 15.09 -22.80 34.24
CA PRO A 200 15.79 -22.52 35.50
C PRO A 200 16.36 -21.10 35.64
N LEU A 201 16.10 -20.15 34.72
CA LEU A 201 16.59 -18.78 34.86
C LEU A 201 15.75 -17.98 35.89
N PRO A 202 16.35 -17.45 36.96
CA PRO A 202 15.65 -16.66 37.96
C PRO A 202 15.62 -15.20 37.50
N ALA A 203 14.55 -14.77 36.82
CA ALA A 203 14.20 -13.36 36.69
C ALA A 203 12.72 -13.21 36.33
N HIS A 204 12.15 -12.07 36.75
CA HIS A 204 10.76 -11.58 36.78
C HIS A 204 9.68 -12.04 35.76
N TYR A 205 10.00 -12.85 34.74
CA TYR A 205 9.05 -13.59 33.90
C TYR A 205 9.67 -14.93 33.46
N SER A 206 9.58 -15.97 34.29
CA SER A 206 10.08 -17.29 33.88
C SER A 206 9.08 -17.95 32.93
N ILE A 207 9.38 -17.95 31.62
CA ILE A 207 8.63 -18.76 30.65
C ILE A 207 9.00 -20.23 30.87
N ARG A 208 8.03 -21.02 31.33
CA ARG A 208 8.18 -22.46 31.62
C ARG A 208 7.23 -23.32 30.79
N THR A 209 6.13 -22.74 30.33
CA THR A 209 5.08 -23.44 29.60
C THR A 209 4.76 -22.75 28.27
N TYR A 210 4.07 -23.47 27.39
CA TYR A 210 3.48 -22.88 26.18
C TYR A 210 2.49 -21.76 26.52
N GLN A 211 1.80 -21.87 27.66
CA GLN A 211 0.86 -20.86 28.14
C GLN A 211 1.60 -19.56 28.47
N ASP A 212 2.75 -19.64 29.14
CA ASP A 212 3.55 -18.46 29.48
C ASP A 212 4.05 -17.73 28.23
N VAL A 213 4.42 -18.47 27.19
CA VAL A 213 4.79 -17.87 25.89
C VAL A 213 3.61 -17.14 25.26
N GLN A 214 2.42 -17.74 25.33
CA GLN A 214 1.19 -17.13 24.79
C GLN A 214 0.82 -15.87 25.56
N GLU A 215 0.85 -15.94 26.90
CA GLU A 215 0.59 -14.81 27.78
C GLU A 215 1.59 -13.69 27.53
N TYR A 216 2.88 -14.01 27.42
CA TYR A 216 3.91 -13.04 27.10
C TYR A 216 3.66 -12.39 25.73
N LEU A 217 3.44 -13.19 24.68
CA LEU A 217 3.18 -12.68 23.33
C LEU A 217 1.89 -11.84 23.24
N SER A 218 0.87 -12.18 24.03
CA SER A 218 -0.36 -11.40 24.14
C SER A 218 -0.17 -10.12 24.99
N GLY A 219 0.72 -10.18 25.98
CA GLY A 219 1.09 -9.11 26.90
C GLY A 219 2.09 -8.08 26.34
N ILE A 220 2.69 -8.33 25.16
CA ILE A 220 3.39 -7.29 24.38
C ILE A 220 2.34 -6.37 23.74
N HIS A 221 1.51 -5.76 24.58
CA HIS A 221 0.61 -4.71 24.19
C HIS A 221 1.23 -3.39 24.64
N ILE A 222 1.94 -2.72 23.73
CA ILE A 222 2.45 -1.37 24.00
C ILE A 222 1.27 -0.43 23.74
N SER A 223 0.63 0.02 24.81
CA SER A 223 -0.70 0.63 24.88
C SER A 223 -0.96 1.84 23.99
N SER A 224 0.04 2.39 23.31
CA SER A 224 -0.03 3.76 22.76
C SER A 224 0.25 3.93 21.26
N PHE A 225 0.74 2.93 20.50
CA PHE A 225 1.26 3.22 19.13
C PHE A 225 0.93 2.23 18.00
N GLY A 226 0.17 1.15 18.22
CA GLY A 226 -0.20 0.26 17.11
C GLY A 226 -0.87 -1.05 17.52
N LYS A 227 -1.17 -1.89 16.51
CA LYS A 227 -1.72 -3.25 16.72
C LYS A 227 -0.57 -4.25 16.66
N GLN A 228 -0.46 -5.10 17.67
CA GLN A 228 0.57 -6.13 17.76
C GLN A 228 -0.08 -7.49 17.92
N ARG A 229 0.59 -8.54 17.43
CA ARG A 229 0.10 -9.93 17.52
C ARG A 229 1.23 -10.92 17.63
N GLY A 230 1.03 -11.97 18.41
CA GLY A 230 1.93 -13.10 18.53
C GLY A 230 1.43 -14.33 17.80
N PHE A 231 2.35 -15.07 17.19
CA PHE A 231 2.06 -16.32 16.51
C PHE A 231 3.10 -17.37 16.93
N LEU A 232 2.62 -18.57 17.24
CA LEU A 232 3.46 -19.75 17.43
C LEU A 232 3.31 -20.64 16.20
N LEU A 233 4.43 -20.92 15.54
CA LEU A 233 4.51 -21.79 14.38
C LEU A 233 5.34 -23.03 14.71
N ALA A 234 4.82 -24.20 14.34
CA ALA A 234 5.54 -25.45 14.55
C ALA A 234 6.81 -25.55 13.69
N THR A 235 6.75 -25.08 12.43
CA THR A 235 7.84 -25.29 11.45
C THR A 235 8.17 -24.05 10.61
N PRO A 236 9.37 -23.97 10.03
CA PRO A 236 9.70 -22.96 9.02
C PRO A 236 8.78 -22.97 7.79
N ASN A 237 8.21 -24.13 7.44
CA ASN A 237 7.28 -24.23 6.31
C ASN A 237 5.95 -23.54 6.61
N ALA A 238 5.45 -23.70 7.85
CA ALA A 238 4.28 -22.97 8.32
C ALA A 238 4.49 -21.44 8.24
N LEU A 239 5.73 -20.96 8.42
CA LEU A 239 6.08 -19.54 8.19
C LEU A 239 5.92 -19.17 6.72
N GLY A 240 6.48 -19.94 5.79
CA GLY A 240 6.32 -19.64 4.36
C GLY A 240 4.85 -19.66 3.90
N ASP A 241 4.03 -20.58 4.43
CA ASP A 241 2.59 -20.63 4.16
C ASP A 241 1.85 -19.43 4.75
N TYR A 242 2.22 -19.02 5.97
CA TYR A 242 1.71 -17.81 6.60
C TYR A 242 2.03 -16.55 5.78
N ILE A 243 3.29 -16.39 5.34
CA ILE A 243 3.71 -15.28 4.46
C ILE A 243 2.95 -15.32 3.13
N MET A 244 2.79 -16.49 2.52
CA MET A 244 2.02 -16.65 1.27
C MET A 244 0.57 -16.20 1.43
N ARG A 245 -0.10 -16.59 2.52
CA ARG A 245 -1.49 -16.17 2.80
C ARG A 245 -1.56 -14.68 3.04
N PHE A 246 -0.57 -14.10 3.73
CA PHE A 246 -0.50 -12.66 3.90
C PHE A 246 -0.34 -11.94 2.56
N THR A 247 0.54 -12.42 1.68
CA THR A 247 0.73 -11.89 0.32
C THR A 247 -0.55 -12.00 -0.52
N LYS A 248 -1.28 -13.13 -0.43
CA LYS A 248 -2.61 -13.29 -1.05
C LYS A 248 -3.61 -12.26 -0.51
N GLY A 249 -3.64 -12.06 0.80
CA GLY A 249 -4.50 -11.08 1.44
C GLY A 249 -4.20 -9.66 0.99
N ALA A 250 -2.94 -9.26 1.10
CA ALA A 250 -2.48 -7.92 0.75
C ALA A 250 -2.70 -7.60 -0.74
N SER A 251 -2.57 -8.60 -1.63
CA SER A 251 -2.82 -8.41 -3.06
C SER A 251 -4.32 -8.34 -3.37
N GLY A 252 -5.14 -9.07 -2.61
CA GLY A 252 -6.60 -9.07 -2.70
C GLY A 252 -7.31 -7.83 -2.12
N MET A 253 -6.61 -7.04 -1.31
CA MET A 253 -7.24 -6.10 -0.37
C MET A 253 -8.03 -4.96 -1.00
N ASP A 254 -7.84 -4.58 -2.26
CA ASP A 254 -8.58 -3.45 -2.85
C ASP A 254 -10.00 -3.84 -3.31
N HIS A 255 -10.24 -5.11 -3.63
CA HIS A 255 -11.52 -5.61 -4.18
C HIS A 255 -12.35 -6.46 -3.21
N LEU A 256 -11.81 -6.79 -2.05
CA LEU A 256 -12.50 -7.61 -1.04
C LEU A 256 -13.58 -6.81 -0.29
N LYS A 257 -14.66 -7.51 0.08
CA LYS A 257 -15.71 -6.97 0.95
C LYS A 257 -15.11 -6.58 2.30
N ARG A 258 -15.72 -5.62 2.99
CA ARG A 258 -15.23 -5.08 4.27
C ARG A 258 -15.06 -6.19 5.33
N SER A 259 -15.90 -7.22 5.31
CA SER A 259 -15.80 -8.43 6.14
C SER A 259 -14.51 -9.22 5.89
N ASP A 260 -14.16 -9.45 4.62
CA ASP A 260 -13.01 -10.27 4.22
C ASP A 260 -11.70 -9.49 4.43
N LYS A 261 -11.74 -8.17 4.23
CA LYS A 261 -10.68 -7.23 4.64
C LYS A 261 -10.43 -7.33 6.14
N ILE A 262 -11.49 -7.41 6.95
CA ILE A 262 -11.37 -7.59 8.40
C ILE A 262 -10.75 -8.95 8.71
N ALA A 263 -11.23 -10.06 8.13
CA ALA A 263 -10.71 -11.42 8.35
C ALA A 263 -9.23 -11.59 7.95
N LEU A 264 -8.81 -11.03 6.81
CA LEU A 264 -7.40 -11.03 6.38
C LEU A 264 -6.52 -10.12 7.23
N SER A 265 -7.05 -8.97 7.64
CA SER A 265 -6.39 -8.11 8.62
C SER A 265 -6.34 -8.76 10.01
N ARG A 266 -7.26 -9.69 10.29
CA ARG A 266 -7.34 -10.47 11.53
C ARG A 266 -6.63 -11.82 11.43
N CYS A 267 -6.10 -12.22 10.27
CA CYS A 267 -5.51 -13.56 10.09
C CYS A 267 -6.34 -14.70 10.70
N ASP A 268 -7.68 -14.57 10.75
CA ASP A 268 -8.61 -15.57 11.32
C ASP A 268 -8.67 -16.87 10.46
N LEU A 269 -7.79 -17.00 9.46
CA LEU A 269 -7.76 -18.05 8.45
C LEU A 269 -6.91 -19.26 8.86
N TYR A 270 -6.35 -19.28 10.06
CA TYR A 270 -5.55 -20.41 10.55
C TYR A 270 -6.38 -21.26 11.51
N LYS A 271 -6.95 -22.34 10.98
CA LYS A 271 -7.60 -23.41 11.77
C LYS A 271 -6.74 -24.67 11.92
N GLY A 272 -5.48 -24.68 11.47
CA GLY A 272 -4.62 -25.86 11.63
C GLY A 272 -3.14 -25.54 11.55
N GLU A 273 -2.41 -25.79 12.65
CA GLU A 273 -0.95 -25.72 12.93
C GLU A 273 -0.33 -24.41 13.47
N ALA A 274 -1.06 -23.30 13.50
CA ALA A 274 -0.64 -22.02 14.04
C ALA A 274 -1.78 -21.55 14.90
N ARG A 275 -1.47 -21.39 16.18
CA ARG A 275 -2.42 -20.84 17.12
C ARG A 275 -2.22 -19.32 17.12
N THR A 276 -3.26 -18.62 16.70
CA THR A 276 -3.33 -17.15 16.71
C THR A 276 -3.92 -16.70 18.04
N PHE A 277 -3.29 -15.73 18.71
CA PHE A 277 -3.75 -15.17 19.98
C PHE A 277 -3.85 -13.64 19.86
#